data_AF-A0A011NF35-F1
#
_entry.id   AF-A0A011NF35-F1
#
_cell.length_a   1.000
_cell.length_b   1.000
_cell.length_c   1.000
_cell.angle_alpha   90.00
_cell.angle_beta   90.00
_cell.angle_gamma   90.00
#
_symmetry.space_group_name_H-M   'P 1'
#
loop_
_entity.id
_entity.type
_entity.pdbx_description
1 polymer ?
#
loop_
_entity_poly.entity_id
_entity_poly.type
_entity_poly.pdbx_seq_one_letter_code
_entity_poly.pdbx_strand_id
1 'polypeptide(L)'
;MEFSIEPRPIPALRPLQLQASFRGSEVRRVEVDLAGTDMKMGYNRPLLAAQAGSSGRFSGQASLPVCITGSMEWEATVLVDNGKALIAVPFRFVSGN
;
A
#
# COMPACT_ATOMS: atom_id res chain seq x y z
N MET A 1 13.28 1.40 -3.77
CA MET A 1 12.05 0.62 -3.53
C MET A 1 11.07 0.98 -4.61
N GLU A 2 10.33 0.01 -5.13
CA GLU A 2 9.21 0.27 -6.04
C GLU A 2 7.92 -0.18 -5.35
N PHE A 3 6.84 0.55 -5.56
CA PHE A 3 5.52 0.21 -5.02
C PHE A 3 4.48 0.38 -6.13
N SER A 4 3.57 -0.58 -6.25
CA SER A 4 2.47 -0.54 -7.22
C SER A 4 1.15 -0.96 -6.60
N ILE A 5 0.09 -0.40 -7.17
CA ILE A 5 -1.31 -0.72 -6.89
C ILE A 5 -1.97 -1.02 -8.23
N GLU A 6 -2.66 -2.16 -8.31
CA GLU A 6 -3.41 -2.60 -9.48
C GLU A 6 -4.84 -3.01 -9.09
N PRO A 7 -5.84 -2.86 -9.99
CA PRO A 7 -5.72 -2.34 -11.36
C PRO A 7 -5.60 -0.80 -11.41
N ARG A 8 -5.27 -0.27 -12.59
CA ARG A 8 -5.28 1.17 -12.91
C ARG A 8 -6.35 1.48 -13.97
N PRO A 9 -7.12 2.58 -13.86
CA PRO A 9 -7.18 3.51 -12.72
C PRO A 9 -7.63 2.79 -11.43
N ILE A 10 -7.26 3.31 -10.26
CA ILE A 10 -7.47 2.61 -8.98
C ILE A 10 -8.96 2.72 -8.59
N PRO A 11 -9.73 1.61 -8.61
CA PRO A 11 -11.15 1.65 -8.28
C PRO A 11 -11.40 1.72 -6.77
N ALA A 12 -12.50 2.35 -6.38
CA ALA A 12 -13.09 2.15 -5.05
C ALA A 12 -13.90 0.84 -5.01
N LEU A 13 -14.06 0.26 -3.82
CA LEU A 13 -14.88 -0.94 -3.56
C LEU A 13 -14.54 -2.19 -4.39
N ARG A 14 -13.32 -2.29 -4.94
CA ARG A 14 -12.83 -3.50 -5.58
C ARG A 14 -11.53 -3.96 -4.94
N PRO A 15 -11.21 -5.28 -4.98
CA PRO A 15 -9.92 -5.77 -4.54
C PRO A 15 -8.79 -5.08 -5.31
N LEU A 16 -7.81 -4.61 -4.56
CA LEU A 16 -6.57 -4.02 -5.07
C LEU A 16 -5.41 -4.95 -4.77
N GLN A 17 -4.55 -5.14 -5.75
CA GLN A 17 -3.28 -5.82 -5.57
C GLN A 17 -2.21 -4.79 -5.23
N LEU A 18 -1.62 -4.92 -4.05
CA LEU A 18 -0.47 -4.15 -3.60
C LEU A 18 0.80 -4.95 -3.83
N GLN A 19 1.84 -4.35 -4.39
CA GLN A 19 3.14 -4.97 -4.55
C GLN A 19 4.25 -4.00 -4.17
N ALA A 20 5.25 -4.49 -3.41
CA ALA A 20 6.44 -3.73 -3.05
C ALA A 20 7.69 -4.53 -3.40
N SER A 21 8.67 -3.86 -4.03
CA SER A 21 9.97 -4.43 -4.38
C SER A 21 11.12 -3.66 -3.73
N PHE A 22 12.08 -4.40 -3.20
CA PHE A 22 13.24 -3.87 -2.49
C PHE A 22 14.52 -4.40 -3.11
N ARG A 23 15.56 -3.57 -3.16
CA ARG A 23 16.90 -3.95 -3.59
C ARG A 23 17.87 -3.78 -2.43
N GLY A 24 18.73 -4.76 -2.23
CA GLY A 24 19.83 -4.71 -1.26
C GLY A 24 19.43 -5.06 0.18
N SER A 25 18.60 -4.24 0.83
CA SER A 25 18.33 -4.31 2.27
C SER A 25 17.58 -5.56 2.71
N GLU A 26 17.89 -6.07 3.91
CA GLU A 26 17.04 -7.03 4.62
C GLU A 26 15.69 -6.37 4.95
N VAL A 27 14.59 -7.02 4.56
CA VAL A 27 13.22 -6.57 4.86
C VAL A 27 12.52 -7.69 5.60
N ARG A 28 12.08 -7.40 6.83
CA ARG A 28 11.45 -8.37 7.72
C ARG A 28 9.93 -8.29 7.68
N ARG A 29 9.40 -7.07 7.59
CA ARG A 29 7.96 -6.82 7.56
C ARG A 29 7.67 -5.63 6.67
N VAL A 30 6.60 -5.76 5.88
CA VAL A 30 6.10 -4.69 5.03
C VAL A 30 4.61 -4.55 5.26
N GLU A 31 4.19 -3.36 5.65
CA GLU A 31 2.79 -2.97 5.75
C GLU A 31 2.53 -1.75 4.88
N VAL A 32 1.28 -1.54 4.50
CA VAL A 32 0.88 -0.33 3.76
C VAL A 32 -0.24 0.34 4.55
N ASP A 33 0.03 1.51 5.09
CA ASP A 33 -0.99 2.34 5.74
C ASP A 33 -1.72 3.17 4.68
N LEU A 34 -3.02 2.96 4.54
CA LEU A 34 -3.86 3.61 3.53
C LEU A 34 -4.76 4.65 4.20
N ALA A 35 -4.47 5.93 3.95
CA ALA A 35 -5.22 7.04 4.50
C ALA A 35 -5.83 7.90 3.39
N GLY A 36 -7.09 8.27 3.57
CA GLY A 36 -7.70 9.34 2.79
C GLY A 36 -7.14 10.68 3.25
N THR A 37 -6.79 11.58 2.33
CA THR A 37 -6.19 12.88 2.71
C THR A 37 -7.16 13.77 3.49
N ASP A 38 -8.46 13.64 3.21
CA ASP A 38 -9.51 14.49 3.79
C ASP A 38 -10.38 13.77 4.83
N MET A 39 -10.15 12.48 5.09
CA MET A 39 -10.97 11.67 5.98
C MET A 39 -10.15 10.70 6.83
N LYS A 40 -10.50 10.59 8.12
CA LYS A 40 -9.93 9.57 9.00
C LYS A 40 -10.58 8.22 8.74
N MET A 41 -9.85 7.32 8.11
CA MET A 41 -10.35 6.01 7.67
C MET A 41 -10.27 4.89 8.71
N GLY A 42 -9.80 5.18 9.92
CA GLY A 42 -9.51 4.16 10.93
C GLY A 42 -8.27 3.33 10.58
N TYR A 43 -8.15 2.13 11.17
CA TYR A 43 -7.01 1.25 10.91
C TYR A 43 -7.17 0.57 9.55
N ASN A 44 -6.39 1.00 8.56
CA ASN A 44 -6.33 0.41 7.23
C ASN A 44 -4.87 0.13 6.86
N ARG A 45 -4.33 -0.95 7.44
CA ARG A 45 -2.92 -1.32 7.32
C ARG A 45 -2.74 -2.79 6.94
N PRO A 46 -2.98 -3.16 5.68
CA PRO A 46 -2.67 -4.50 5.18
C PRO A 46 -1.18 -4.84 5.30
N LEU A 47 -0.92 -6.09 5.70
CA LEU A 47 0.40 -6.71 5.68
C LEU A 47 0.68 -7.27 4.27
N LEU A 48 1.87 -7.04 3.73
CA LEU A 48 2.32 -7.66 2.50
C LEU A 48 3.14 -8.91 2.82
N ALA A 49 2.75 -10.04 2.25
CA ALA A 49 3.46 -11.31 2.41
C ALA A 49 4.64 -11.40 1.46
N ALA A 50 5.77 -11.92 1.95
CA ALA A 50 6.92 -12.24 1.10
C ALA A 50 6.55 -13.26 0.03
N GLN A 51 6.97 -13.00 -1.21
CA GLN A 51 6.71 -13.89 -2.34
C GLN A 51 7.74 -15.02 -2.38
N ALA A 52 7.27 -16.25 -2.59
CA ALA A 52 8.13 -17.42 -2.69
C ALA A 52 9.18 -17.27 -3.80
N GLY A 53 10.42 -17.66 -3.52
CA GLY A 53 11.51 -17.59 -4.49
C GLY A 53 12.06 -16.18 -4.77
N SER A 54 11.70 -15.16 -4.00
CA SER A 54 12.18 -13.79 -4.17
C SER A 54 12.63 -13.14 -2.87
N SER A 55 13.87 -12.66 -2.82
CA SER A 55 14.51 -12.08 -1.63
C SER A 55 14.17 -10.61 -1.35
N GLY A 56 13.03 -10.11 -1.85
CA GLY A 56 12.67 -8.70 -1.71
C GLY A 56 11.39 -8.28 -2.41
N ARG A 57 10.49 -9.23 -2.71
CA ARG A 57 9.17 -8.94 -3.28
C ARG A 57 8.10 -9.31 -2.27
N PHE A 58 7.19 -8.38 -2.05
CA PHE A 58 6.09 -8.52 -1.11
C PHE A 58 4.78 -8.17 -1.80
N SER A 59 3.71 -8.89 -1.50
CA SER A 59 2.39 -8.62 -2.06
C SER A 59 1.28 -8.81 -1.05
N GLY A 60 0.19 -8.07 -1.20
CA GLY A 60 -0.99 -8.18 -0.36
C GLY A 60 -2.20 -7.58 -1.05
N GLN A 61 -3.36 -7.74 -0.43
CA GLN A 61 -4.61 -7.22 -0.95
C GLN A 61 -5.15 -6.13 -0.04
N ALA A 62 -5.86 -5.18 -0.65
CA ALA A 62 -6.59 -4.14 0.07
C ALA A 62 -7.90 -3.83 -0.65
N SER A 63 -8.77 -3.09 0.00
CA SER A 63 -9.90 -2.42 -0.63
C SER A 63 -9.99 -1.00 -0.09
N LEU A 64 -10.36 -0.07 -0.97
CA LEU A 64 -10.63 1.31 -0.57
C LEU A 64 -12.15 1.51 -0.47
N PRO A 65 -12.63 2.23 0.56
CA PRO A 65 -14.02 2.64 0.64
C PRO A 65 -14.40 3.54 -0.54
N VAL A 66 -15.71 3.70 -0.76
CA VAL A 66 -16.24 4.69 -1.69
C VAL A 66 -16.31 6.07 -1.04
N CYS A 67 -16.04 7.11 -1.83
CA CYS A 67 -16.33 8.49 -1.46
C CYS A 67 -17.64 8.94 -2.12
N ILE A 68 -18.45 9.74 -1.41
CA ILE A 68 -19.70 10.30 -1.94
C ILE A 68 -19.48 11.20 -3.17
N THR A 69 -18.27 11.74 -3.35
CA THR A 69 -17.89 12.62 -4.47
C THR A 69 -17.43 11.85 -5.71
N GLY A 70 -17.34 10.52 -5.66
CA GLY A 70 -16.90 9.67 -6.78
C GLY A 70 -15.39 9.57 -6.98
N SER A 71 -14.59 10.54 -6.49
CA SER A 71 -13.13 10.49 -6.48
C SER A 71 -12.56 10.98 -5.15
N MET A 72 -11.38 10.47 -4.77
CA MET A 72 -10.73 10.80 -3.51
C MET A 72 -9.20 10.73 -3.64
N GLU A 73 -8.50 11.67 -3.03
CA GLU A 73 -7.05 11.63 -2.85
C GLU A 73 -6.68 10.73 -1.66
N TRP A 74 -5.66 9.90 -1.88
CA TRP A 74 -5.16 8.93 -0.92
C TRP A 74 -3.65 9.03 -0.77
N GLU A 75 -3.18 8.63 0.40
CA GLU A 75 -1.78 8.36 0.68
C GLU A 75 -1.62 6.90 1.11
N ALA A 76 -0.79 6.16 0.38
CA ALA A 76 -0.29 4.85 0.76
C ALA A 76 1.11 5.04 1.38
N THR A 77 1.22 4.87 2.69
CA THR A 77 2.53 4.87 3.37
C THR A 77 3.03 3.45 3.52
N VAL A 78 4.06 3.09 2.76
CA VAL A 78 4.73 1.80 2.88
C VAL A 78 5.63 1.84 4.11
N LEU A 79 5.29 1.02 5.10
CA LEU A 79 6.01 0.85 6.36
C LEU A 79 6.92 -0.37 6.25
N VAL A 80 8.22 -0.17 6.41
CA VAL A 80 9.25 -1.18 6.20
C VAL A 80 10.02 -1.35 7.50
N ASP A 81 9.90 -2.53 8.10
CA ASP A 81 10.75 -2.93 9.21
C ASP A 81 11.94 -3.75 8.67
N ASN A 82 13.14 -3.23 8.88
CA ASN A 82 14.40 -3.91 8.54
C ASN A 82 15.12 -4.46 9.79
N GLY A 83 14.48 -4.39 10.95
CA GLY A 83 15.02 -4.82 12.23
C GLY A 83 15.89 -3.84 12.99
N LYS A 84 16.29 -2.75 12.33
CA LYS A 84 17.09 -1.66 12.91
C LYS A 84 16.27 -0.39 13.02
N ALA A 85 15.35 -0.18 12.09
CA ALA A 85 14.48 0.97 12.01
C ALA A 85 13.15 0.60 11.32
N LEU A 86 12.12 1.39 11.64
CA LEU A 86 10.89 1.46 10.86
C LEU A 86 11.01 2.63 9.88
N ILE A 87 10.96 2.33 8.58
CA ILE A 87 11.04 3.32 7.52
C ILE A 87 9.64 3.52 6.94
N ALA A 88 9.20 4.77 6.83
CA ALA A 88 7.91 5.14 6.24
C ALA A 88 8.14 5.85 4.91
N VAL A 89 7.51 5.38 3.83
CA VAL A 89 7.62 5.97 2.49
C VAL A 89 6.21 6.25 1.93
N PRO A 90 5.80 7.52 1.82
CA PRO A 90 4.47 7.88 1.34
C PRO A 90 4.38 7.90 -0.19
N PHE A 91 3.24 7.45 -0.73
CA PHE A 91 2.87 7.52 -2.14
C PHE A 91 1.44 8.08 -2.27
N ARG A 92 1.28 9.19 -2.98
CA ARG A 92 -0.04 9.77 -3.24
C ARG A 92 -0.66 9.24 -4.53
N PHE A 93 -1.97 9.03 -4.51
CA PHE A 93 -2.75 8.60 -5.66
C PHE A 93 -4.21 9.03 -5.55
N VAL A 94 -4.94 8.95 -6.65
CA VAL A 94 -6.39 9.17 -6.67
C VAL A 94 -7.07 7.83 -6.87
N SER A 95 -8.14 7.58 -6.12
CA SER A 95 -9.07 6.47 -6.37
C SER A 95 -10.40 6.99 -6.87
N GLY A 96 -11.10 6.18 -7.66
CA GLY A 96 -12.40 6.52 -8.21
C GLY A 96 -12.34 6.70 -9.72
N ASN A 97 -13.52 6.67 -10.32
CA ASN A 97 -13.76 6.88 -11.74
C ASN A 97 -15.18 7.45 -11.90
#